data_AF-A0A1J3CIT3-F1
#
_entry.id   AF-A0A1J3CIT3-F1
#
_cell.length_a   1.000
_cell.length_b   1.000
_cell.length_c   1.000
_cell.angle_alpha   90.00
_cell.angle_beta   90.00
_cell.angle_gamma   90.00
#
_symmetry.space_group_name_H-M   'P 1'
#
loop_
_entity.id
_entity.type
_entity.pdbx_description
1 polymer ?
#
loop_
_entity_poly.entity_id
_entity_poly.type
_entity_poly.pdbx_seq_one_letter_code
_entity_poly.pdbx_strand_id
1 'polypeptide(L)'
;MSCNPTQISEDYVSENRSGVGGGISDVYGEDSATLDQFVTPWVTSVASGYTLMRDPRYNKGLAFTDKERDAHYITGLLPPVVLSQEVQEKKVMHNLRQYTVPLQRYVALMDLQERNERLFYKLLIDNVEELLPVVYTPTVGEACQKYGSIYRRPQGLYISLKEKGKILEVLKNWPQRGIQVIVVTDGERILGLGDLGCQGMGIPVGKLSLYTALGGIRPSSCLPI
;
A
#
# COMPACT_ATOMS: atom_id res chain seq x y z
N MET A 1 26.50 50.27 29.22
CA MET A 1 26.14 50.05 30.63
C MET A 1 25.96 48.57 30.84
N SER A 2 26.87 48.00 31.61
CA SER A 2 26.93 46.62 32.10
C SER A 2 25.83 46.33 33.12
N CYS A 3 25.31 45.10 33.14
CA CYS A 3 25.41 44.16 34.27
C CYS A 3 24.45 42.96 34.12
N ASN A 4 25.08 41.81 33.82
CA ASN A 4 24.97 40.44 34.34
C ASN A 4 23.72 39.85 35.06
N PRO A 5 23.63 38.49 35.04
CA PRO A 5 22.45 37.69 35.39
C PRO A 5 22.48 37.18 36.83
N THR A 6 21.32 36.73 37.33
CA THR A 6 21.19 36.11 38.67
C THR A 6 21.00 34.59 38.55
N GLN A 7 21.93 33.83 39.11
CA GLN A 7 21.82 32.41 39.47
C GLN A 7 21.08 32.26 40.81
N ILE A 8 20.16 31.29 40.94
CA ILE A 8 19.69 30.64 42.19
C ILE A 8 18.99 29.33 41.73
N SER A 9 19.09 28.11 42.29
CA SER A 9 19.94 27.41 43.26
C SER A 9 19.59 25.91 43.13
N GLU A 10 20.50 25.04 43.53
CA GLU A 10 20.29 23.60 43.74
C GLU A 10 19.38 23.30 44.95
N ASP A 11 19.01 22.02 45.02
CA ASP A 11 18.42 21.25 46.13
C ASP A 11 16.89 21.28 46.32
N TYR A 12 16.25 20.18 45.93
CA TYR A 12 15.49 19.36 46.89
C TYR A 12 15.47 17.90 46.42
N VAL A 13 16.33 17.10 47.03
CA VAL A 13 16.21 15.65 47.11
C VAL A 13 15.04 15.34 48.04
N SER A 14 14.06 14.58 47.56
CA SER A 14 13.12 13.86 48.41
C SER A 14 13.11 12.38 48.02
N GLU A 15 13.93 11.59 48.71
CA GLU A 15 13.66 10.16 48.87
C GLU A 15 12.45 10.00 49.81
N ASN A 16 11.44 9.23 49.40
CA ASN A 16 10.83 8.31 50.35
C ASN A 16 10.31 7.04 49.67
N ARG A 17 10.65 5.92 50.30
CA ARG A 17 10.62 4.55 49.79
C ARG A 17 9.24 3.88 49.92
N SER A 18 9.06 2.86 49.07
CA SER A 18 8.49 1.52 49.34
C SER A 18 7.03 1.20 48.97
N GLY A 19 6.90 0.14 48.15
CA GLY A 19 5.71 -0.69 47.87
C GLY A 19 5.11 -0.41 46.49
N VAL A 20 5.10 -1.30 45.48
CA VAL A 20 5.18 -2.77 45.42
C VAL A 20 5.93 -3.15 44.15
N GLY A 21 6.93 -4.03 44.29
CA GLY A 21 7.69 -4.57 43.17
C GLY A 21 6.86 -5.55 42.35
N GLY A 22 6.93 -5.38 41.03
CA GLY A 22 6.29 -6.28 40.07
C GLY A 22 6.36 -5.78 38.63
N GLY A 23 7.38 -5.00 38.27
CA GLY A 23 7.67 -4.73 36.86
C GLY A 23 8.54 -5.87 36.33
N ILE A 24 8.06 -6.61 35.33
CA ILE A 24 8.89 -7.52 34.55
C ILE A 24 10.07 -6.68 34.05
N SER A 25 11.28 -7.00 34.50
CA SER A 25 12.48 -6.42 33.90
C SER A 25 12.48 -6.84 32.43
N ASP A 26 12.49 -5.86 31.52
CA ASP A 26 12.65 -6.09 30.10
C ASP A 26 13.96 -6.85 29.85
N VAL A 27 13.83 -8.17 29.66
CA VAL A 27 14.95 -9.11 29.47
C VAL A 27 15.68 -8.83 28.15
N TYR A 28 15.03 -8.13 27.21
CA TYR A 28 15.51 -7.91 25.85
C TYR A 28 16.00 -6.47 25.59
N GLY A 29 15.80 -5.55 26.55
CA GLY A 29 16.25 -4.15 26.42
C GLY A 29 15.55 -3.38 25.29
N GLU A 30 14.34 -3.79 24.92
CA GLU A 30 13.51 -3.21 23.87
C GLU A 30 13.04 -1.77 24.18
N ASP A 31 12.98 -1.38 25.46
CA ASP A 31 12.60 0.00 25.85
C ASP A 31 13.66 1.07 25.50
N SER A 32 14.83 0.66 24.99
CA SER A 32 15.87 1.56 24.48
C SER A 32 15.70 1.94 22.99
N ALA A 33 14.72 1.37 22.28
CA ALA A 33 14.52 1.56 20.82
C ALA A 33 13.99 2.95 20.40
N THR A 34 14.02 3.93 21.30
CA THR A 34 13.58 5.31 21.05
C THR A 34 14.72 6.30 20.80
N LEU A 35 15.98 5.88 20.95
CA LEU A 35 17.14 6.75 20.74
C LEU A 35 17.51 6.78 19.24
N ASP A 36 17.32 7.96 18.64
CA ASP A 36 17.69 8.36 17.28
C ASP A 36 17.10 7.54 16.12
N GLN A 37 15.77 7.41 16.10
CA GLN A 37 15.10 6.90 14.90
C GLN A 37 15.16 7.92 13.76
N PHE A 38 16.00 7.69 12.75
CA PHE A 38 15.95 8.43 11.48
C PHE A 38 14.53 8.35 10.87
N VAL A 39 13.82 9.47 10.81
CA VAL A 39 12.47 9.55 10.22
C VAL A 39 12.60 9.95 8.76
N THR A 40 11.93 9.23 7.86
CA THR A 40 11.82 9.64 6.45
C THR A 40 11.17 11.03 6.36
N PRO A 41 11.86 12.06 5.84
CA PRO A 41 11.35 13.42 5.80
C PRO A 41 10.37 13.59 4.64
N TRP A 42 9.15 13.07 4.81
CA TRP A 42 8.09 13.19 3.81
C TRP A 42 7.67 14.65 3.63
N VAL A 43 7.55 15.08 2.37
CA VAL A 43 7.00 16.39 2.00
C VAL A 43 5.61 16.18 1.42
N THR A 44 4.66 17.05 1.80
CA THR A 44 3.32 17.05 1.21
C THR A 44 3.14 18.28 0.34
N SER A 45 2.68 18.07 -0.89
CA SER A 45 2.32 19.12 -1.84
C SER A 45 0.99 18.79 -2.50
N VAL A 46 0.28 19.80 -2.99
CA VAL A 46 -0.94 19.58 -3.77
C VAL A 46 -0.60 18.83 -5.05
N ALA A 47 -1.26 17.70 -5.30
CA ALA A 47 -1.11 16.95 -6.54
C ALA A 47 -1.88 17.65 -7.68
N SER A 48 -1.18 17.93 -8.78
CA SER A 48 -1.72 18.51 -10.00
C SER A 48 -1.02 17.94 -11.24
N GLY A 49 -1.55 18.24 -12.43
CA GLY A 49 -0.97 17.83 -13.71
C GLY A 49 -0.77 16.31 -13.79
N TYR A 50 0.37 15.90 -14.34
CA TYR A 50 0.73 14.49 -14.43
C TYR A 50 0.94 13.81 -13.07
N THR A 51 1.33 14.54 -12.02
CA THR A 51 1.52 13.96 -10.69
C THR A 51 0.20 13.41 -10.16
N LEU A 52 -0.89 14.18 -10.29
CA LEU A 52 -2.24 13.73 -9.93
C LEU A 52 -2.69 12.51 -10.75
N MET A 53 -2.46 12.53 -12.07
CA MET A 53 -2.91 11.45 -12.97
C MET A 53 -2.10 10.16 -12.84
N ARG A 54 -0.87 10.23 -12.31
CA ARG A 54 -0.01 9.07 -12.09
C ARG A 54 -0.23 8.40 -10.74
N ASP A 55 -0.83 9.10 -9.78
CA ASP A 55 -1.18 8.54 -8.48
C ASP A 55 -2.49 7.74 -8.58
N PRO A 56 -2.47 6.40 -8.46
CA PRO A 56 -3.66 5.57 -8.61
C PRO A 56 -4.76 5.84 -7.57
N ARG A 57 -4.40 6.42 -6.41
CA ARG A 57 -5.34 6.75 -5.34
C ARG A 57 -6.27 7.90 -5.72
N TYR A 58 -5.75 8.84 -6.51
CA TYR A 58 -6.44 10.08 -6.88
C TYR A 58 -6.85 10.13 -8.35
N ASN A 59 -6.18 9.39 -9.22
CA ASN A 59 -6.49 9.36 -10.63
C ASN A 59 -7.91 8.82 -10.88
N LYS A 60 -8.74 9.63 -11.57
CA LYS A 60 -10.10 9.28 -11.97
C LYS A 60 -10.21 8.90 -13.45
N GLY A 61 -9.10 8.96 -14.20
CA GLY A 61 -9.12 8.81 -15.65
C GLY A 61 -10.04 9.85 -16.30
N LEU A 62 -10.97 9.39 -17.14
CA LEU A 62 -11.90 10.29 -17.83
C LEU A 62 -13.06 10.77 -16.94
N ALA A 63 -13.13 10.36 -15.66
CA ALA A 63 -14.16 10.83 -14.72
C ALA A 63 -13.80 12.16 -14.05
N PHE A 64 -12.62 12.74 -14.30
CA PHE A 64 -12.37 14.12 -13.90
C PHE A 64 -13.37 15.04 -14.60
N THR A 65 -14.13 15.79 -13.81
CA THR A 65 -15.06 16.83 -14.29
C THR A 65 -14.30 18.02 -14.85
N ASP A 66 -14.92 18.85 -15.68
CA ASP A 66 -14.26 20.03 -16.27
C ASP A 66 -13.71 20.97 -15.18
N LYS A 67 -14.46 21.17 -14.10
CA LYS A 67 -14.02 21.97 -12.94
C LYS A 67 -12.77 21.40 -12.28
N GLU A 68 -12.71 20.08 -12.09
CA GLU A 68 -11.52 19.42 -11.54
C GLU A 68 -10.33 19.52 -12.50
N ARG A 69 -10.60 19.45 -13.81
CA ARG A 69 -9.54 19.53 -14.82
C ARG A 69 -8.87 20.89 -14.82
N ASP A 70 -9.67 21.96 -14.74
CA ASP A 70 -9.18 23.32 -14.65
C ASP A 70 -8.45 23.56 -13.32
N ALA A 71 -9.05 23.15 -12.20
CA ALA A 71 -8.48 23.35 -10.87
C ALA A 71 -7.15 22.60 -10.64
N HIS A 72 -6.97 21.44 -11.27
CA HIS A 72 -5.78 20.61 -11.12
C HIS A 72 -4.82 20.65 -12.32
N TYR A 73 -4.98 21.61 -13.23
CA TYR A 73 -4.07 21.83 -14.37
C TYR A 73 -3.92 20.59 -15.26
N ILE A 74 -5.02 19.89 -15.54
CA ILE A 74 -5.06 18.73 -16.44
C ILE A 74 -5.93 18.96 -17.69
N THR A 75 -6.50 20.15 -17.85
CA THR A 75 -7.17 20.58 -19.08
C THR A 75 -6.20 20.47 -20.27
N GLY A 76 -6.64 19.83 -21.36
CA GLY A 76 -5.79 19.53 -22.53
C GLY A 76 -4.92 18.28 -22.41
N LEU A 77 -4.75 17.71 -21.21
CA LEU A 77 -4.01 16.46 -21.01
C LEU A 77 -4.88 15.20 -21.16
N LEU A 78 -6.20 15.39 -21.13
CA LEU A 78 -7.20 14.35 -21.33
C LEU A 78 -8.11 14.71 -22.52
N PRO A 79 -8.64 13.72 -23.26
CA PRO A 79 -9.72 13.94 -24.22
C PRO A 79 -10.87 14.75 -23.61
N PRO A 80 -11.58 15.58 -24.40
CA PRO A 80 -12.59 16.52 -23.89
C PRO A 80 -13.84 15.85 -23.30
N VAL A 81 -14.00 14.54 -23.46
CA VAL A 81 -15.13 13.80 -22.90
C VAL A 81 -14.94 13.52 -21.41
N VAL A 82 -16.01 13.71 -20.64
CA VAL A 82 -16.11 13.26 -19.25
C VAL A 82 -16.94 11.97 -19.21
N LEU A 83 -16.38 10.89 -18.66
CA LEU A 83 -17.05 9.59 -18.54
C LEU A 83 -17.29 9.27 -17.07
N SER A 84 -18.54 8.95 -16.72
CA SER A 84 -18.88 8.50 -15.37
C SER A 84 -18.13 7.22 -15.00
N GLN A 85 -18.01 6.94 -13.70
CA GLN A 85 -17.32 5.75 -13.21
C GLN A 85 -17.97 4.46 -13.73
N GLU A 86 -19.29 4.43 -13.83
CA GLU A 86 -20.09 3.31 -14.34
C GLU A 86 -19.83 3.05 -15.83
N VAL A 87 -19.67 4.11 -16.63
CA VAL A 87 -19.33 3.98 -18.05
C VAL A 87 -17.91 3.43 -18.22
N GLN A 88 -16.96 3.91 -17.40
CA GLN A 88 -15.60 3.39 -17.40
C GLN A 88 -15.57 1.92 -16.99
N GLU A 89 -16.32 1.54 -15.95
CA GLU A 89 -16.45 0.16 -15.49
C GLU A 89 -16.96 -0.74 -16.62
N LYS A 90 -18.07 -0.37 -17.28
CA LYS A 90 -18.62 -1.11 -18.43
C LYS A 90 -17.59 -1.29 -19.55
N LYS A 91 -16.82 -0.24 -19.88
CA LYS A 91 -15.77 -0.31 -20.90
C LYS A 91 -14.65 -1.26 -20.51
N VAL A 92 -14.20 -1.21 -19.26
CA VAL A 92 -13.14 -2.11 -18.77
C VAL A 92 -13.63 -3.55 -18.75
N MET A 93 -14.84 -3.83 -18.25
CA MET A 93 -15.43 -5.16 -18.25
C MET A 93 -15.59 -5.72 -19.67
N HIS A 94 -16.03 -4.89 -20.63
CA HIS A 94 -16.11 -5.30 -22.03
C HIS A 94 -14.74 -5.76 -22.56
N ASN A 95 -13.68 -4.97 -22.32
CA ASN A 95 -12.32 -5.33 -22.74
C ASN A 95 -11.79 -6.57 -22.02
N LEU A 96 -12.07 -6.73 -20.72
CA LEU A 96 -11.62 -7.89 -19.94
C LEU A 96 -12.21 -9.20 -20.49
N ARG A 97 -13.49 -9.19 -20.88
CA ARG A 97 -14.17 -10.35 -21.45
C ARG A 97 -13.64 -10.75 -22.82
N GLN A 98 -12.95 -9.86 -23.53
CA GLN A 98 -12.29 -10.17 -24.80
C GLN A 98 -10.99 -10.97 -24.62
N TYR A 99 -10.35 -10.92 -23.45
CA TYR A 99 -9.20 -11.78 -23.19
C TYR A 99 -9.63 -13.24 -23.04
N THR A 100 -8.96 -14.12 -23.76
CA THR A 100 -9.21 -15.56 -23.74
C THR A 100 -8.42 -16.29 -22.66
N VAL A 101 -7.25 -15.75 -22.28
CA VAL A 101 -6.38 -16.34 -21.26
C VAL A 101 -6.63 -15.67 -19.90
N PRO A 102 -6.94 -16.41 -18.83
CA PRO A 102 -7.17 -15.84 -17.50
C PRO A 102 -6.02 -14.97 -17.00
N LEU A 103 -4.77 -15.37 -17.25
CA LEU A 103 -3.59 -14.59 -16.88
C LEU A 103 -3.56 -13.20 -17.53
N GLN A 104 -4.06 -13.05 -18.77
CA GLN A 104 -4.14 -11.73 -19.41
C GLN A 104 -5.15 -10.83 -18.70
N ARG A 105 -6.27 -11.39 -18.24
CA ARG A 105 -7.25 -10.66 -17.41
C ARG A 105 -6.63 -10.25 -16.07
N TYR A 106 -5.88 -11.14 -15.43
CA TYR A 106 -5.15 -10.83 -14.19
C TYR A 106 -4.19 -9.64 -14.39
N VAL A 107 -3.33 -9.70 -15.41
CA VAL A 107 -2.38 -8.63 -15.72
C VAL A 107 -3.11 -7.31 -15.99
N ALA A 108 -4.20 -7.33 -16.76
CA ALA A 108 -4.99 -6.13 -17.05
C ALA A 108 -5.65 -5.54 -15.79
N LEU A 109 -6.06 -6.38 -14.82
CA LEU A 109 -6.63 -5.94 -13.54
C LEU A 109 -5.55 -5.35 -12.62
N MET A 110 -4.37 -5.96 -12.53
CA MET A 110 -3.25 -5.40 -11.76
C MET A 110 -2.80 -4.05 -12.35
N ASP A 111 -2.73 -3.93 -13.68
CA ASP A 111 -2.47 -2.65 -14.35
C ASP A 111 -3.55 -1.59 -14.04
N LEU A 112 -4.81 -2.01 -13.87
CA LEU A 112 -5.90 -1.10 -13.49
C LEU A 112 -5.76 -0.64 -12.04
N GLN A 113 -5.45 -1.55 -11.11
CA GLN A 113 -5.22 -1.24 -9.70
C GLN A 113 -4.14 -0.17 -9.55
N GLU A 114 -3.03 -0.32 -10.27
CA GLU A 114 -1.88 0.60 -10.24
C GLU A 114 -2.09 1.87 -11.09
N ARG A 115 -3.25 2.04 -11.71
CA ARG A 115 -3.59 3.24 -12.49
C ARG A 115 -4.78 4.01 -11.91
N ASN A 116 -5.79 3.32 -11.40
CA ASN A 116 -7.00 3.87 -10.83
C ASN A 116 -7.58 2.87 -9.82
N GLU A 117 -7.12 3.00 -8.57
CA GLU A 117 -7.43 2.11 -7.46
C GLU A 117 -8.94 2.03 -7.20
N ARG A 118 -9.63 3.18 -7.27
CA ARG A 118 -11.08 3.26 -7.04
C ARG A 118 -11.89 2.53 -8.11
N LEU A 119 -11.50 2.67 -9.37
CA LEU A 119 -12.17 1.96 -10.47
C LEU A 119 -11.90 0.46 -10.39
N PHE A 120 -10.68 0.04 -10.01
CA PHE A 120 -10.38 -1.37 -9.76
C PHE A 120 -11.30 -1.98 -8.69
N TYR A 121 -11.39 -1.35 -7.51
CA TYR A 121 -12.24 -1.89 -6.44
C TYR A 121 -13.73 -1.82 -6.77
N LYS A 122 -14.20 -0.73 -7.40
CA LYS A 122 -15.59 -0.63 -7.86
C LYS A 122 -15.95 -1.78 -8.81
N LEU A 123 -15.10 -2.02 -9.81
CA LEU A 123 -15.28 -3.09 -10.79
C LEU A 123 -15.25 -4.48 -10.13
N LEU A 124 -14.34 -4.70 -9.17
CA LEU A 124 -14.23 -5.96 -8.43
C LEU A 124 -15.45 -6.23 -7.52
N ILE A 125 -15.97 -5.20 -6.85
CA ILE A 125 -17.15 -5.30 -5.97
C ILE A 125 -18.40 -5.66 -6.77
N ASP A 126 -18.66 -4.92 -7.86
CA ASP A 126 -19.86 -5.10 -8.67
C ASP A 126 -19.87 -6.42 -9.47
N ASN A 127 -18.70 -6.98 -9.76
CA ASN A 127 -18.55 -8.18 -10.61
C ASN A 127 -17.78 -9.30 -9.88
N VAL A 128 -17.95 -9.39 -8.56
CA VAL A 128 -17.15 -10.27 -7.69
C VAL A 128 -17.14 -11.73 -8.17
N GLU A 129 -18.29 -12.28 -8.54
CA GLU A 129 -18.40 -13.69 -8.96
C GLU A 129 -17.55 -14.00 -10.21
N GLU A 130 -17.51 -13.08 -11.17
CA GLU A 130 -16.75 -13.24 -12.41
C GLU A 130 -15.24 -12.98 -12.21
N LEU A 131 -14.89 -12.05 -11.32
CA LEU A 131 -13.52 -11.55 -11.20
C LEU A 131 -12.72 -12.16 -10.05
N LEU A 132 -13.38 -12.70 -9.03
CA LEU A 132 -12.71 -13.39 -7.92
C LEU A 132 -11.76 -14.51 -8.41
N PRO A 133 -12.16 -15.37 -9.37
CA PRO A 133 -11.27 -16.42 -9.88
C PRO A 133 -10.06 -15.88 -10.65
N VAL A 134 -10.14 -14.63 -11.12
CA VAL A 134 -9.08 -13.96 -11.86
C VAL A 134 -8.08 -13.30 -10.91
N VAL A 135 -8.55 -12.51 -9.92
CA VAL A 135 -7.66 -11.77 -9.00
C VAL A 135 -7.12 -12.62 -7.84
N TYR A 136 -7.75 -13.76 -7.59
CA TYR A 136 -7.34 -14.70 -6.55
C TYR A 136 -7.27 -16.11 -7.14
N THR A 137 -7.71 -17.13 -6.42
CA THR A 137 -7.59 -18.53 -6.86
C THR A 137 -8.59 -18.88 -7.97
N PRO A 138 -8.17 -19.59 -9.04
CA PRO A 138 -6.86 -20.22 -9.22
C PRO A 138 -5.81 -19.34 -9.94
N THR A 139 -6.21 -18.27 -10.65
CA THR A 139 -5.32 -17.54 -11.56
C THR A 139 -4.14 -16.86 -10.87
N VAL A 140 -4.30 -16.41 -9.62
CA VAL A 140 -3.18 -15.84 -8.84
C VAL A 140 -2.04 -16.83 -8.64
N GLY A 141 -2.34 -18.13 -8.58
CA GLY A 141 -1.32 -19.18 -8.49
C GLY A 141 -0.47 -19.26 -9.76
N GLU A 142 -1.13 -19.23 -10.92
CA GLU A 142 -0.45 -19.14 -12.22
C GLU A 142 0.36 -17.85 -12.34
N ALA A 143 -0.20 -16.73 -11.86
CA ALA A 143 0.49 -15.45 -11.82
C ALA A 143 1.75 -15.50 -10.94
N CYS A 144 1.71 -16.19 -9.79
CA CYS A 144 2.88 -16.41 -8.95
C CYS A 144 3.93 -17.25 -9.69
N GLN A 145 3.55 -18.34 -10.38
CA GLN A 145 4.52 -19.15 -11.15
C GLN A 145 5.20 -18.37 -12.29
N LYS A 146 4.55 -17.32 -12.80
CA LYS A 146 5.03 -16.49 -13.90
C LYS A 146 5.40 -15.08 -13.45
N TYR A 147 5.51 -14.81 -12.14
CA TYR A 147 5.53 -13.45 -11.60
C TYR A 147 6.66 -12.62 -12.19
N GLY A 148 7.85 -13.22 -12.31
CA GLY A 148 9.02 -12.56 -12.89
C GLY A 148 8.85 -12.17 -14.37
N SER A 149 8.09 -12.92 -15.16
CA SER A 149 7.88 -12.64 -16.59
C SER A 149 6.73 -11.65 -16.84
N ILE A 150 5.77 -11.59 -15.93
CA ILE A 150 4.62 -10.65 -16.01
C ILE A 150 4.82 -9.39 -15.16
N TYR A 151 5.97 -9.24 -14.50
CA TYR A 151 6.27 -8.11 -13.63
C TYR A 151 6.23 -6.79 -14.41
N ARG A 152 5.46 -5.81 -13.90
CA ARG A 152 5.27 -4.50 -14.57
C ARG A 152 5.48 -3.33 -13.63
N ARG A 153 4.64 -3.22 -12.60
CA ARG A 153 4.70 -2.20 -11.56
C ARG A 153 4.90 -2.86 -10.21
N PRO A 154 5.78 -2.32 -9.35
CA PRO A 154 6.00 -2.87 -8.03
C PRO A 154 4.73 -2.78 -7.19
N GLN A 155 4.39 -3.87 -6.51
CA GLN A 155 3.33 -3.92 -5.50
C GLN A 155 3.90 -4.56 -4.23
N GLY A 156 3.52 -4.01 -3.07
CA GLY A 156 4.02 -4.49 -1.79
C GLY A 156 5.46 -4.07 -1.48
N LEU A 157 5.99 -4.64 -0.41
CA LEU A 157 7.31 -4.36 0.12
C LEU A 157 8.09 -5.68 0.24
N TYR A 158 9.30 -5.73 -0.31
CA TYR A 158 10.13 -6.93 -0.26
C TYR A 158 11.19 -6.80 0.83
N ILE A 159 11.31 -7.82 1.67
CA ILE A 159 12.31 -7.88 2.74
C ILE A 159 13.06 -9.20 2.60
N SER A 160 14.34 -9.14 2.28
CA SER A 160 15.18 -10.34 2.13
C SER A 160 16.11 -10.52 3.32
N LEU A 161 16.84 -11.64 3.34
CA LEU A 161 17.90 -11.87 4.33
C LEU A 161 19.01 -10.80 4.29
N LYS A 162 19.16 -10.06 3.19
CA LYS A 162 20.16 -8.98 3.05
C LYS A 162 19.84 -7.77 3.94
N GLU A 163 18.57 -7.59 4.30
CA GLU A 163 18.10 -6.50 5.15
C GLU A 163 18.12 -6.86 6.65
N LYS A 164 18.81 -7.95 7.04
CA LYS A 164 19.01 -8.32 8.45
C LYS A 164 19.60 -7.15 9.23
N GLY A 165 18.94 -6.77 10.33
CA GLY A 165 19.31 -5.62 11.15
C GLY A 165 18.81 -4.26 10.63
N LYS A 166 18.15 -4.21 9.47
CA LYS A 166 17.64 -2.98 8.82
C LYS A 166 16.17 -3.04 8.43
N ILE A 167 15.42 -4.03 8.92
CA ILE A 167 13.99 -4.23 8.58
C ILE A 167 13.17 -2.96 8.85
N LEU A 168 13.41 -2.27 9.98
CA LEU A 168 12.72 -1.02 10.30
C LEU A 168 13.00 0.09 9.27
N GLU A 169 14.22 0.17 8.73
CA GLU A 169 14.57 1.13 7.67
C GLU A 169 13.82 0.82 6.38
N VAL A 170 13.65 -0.47 6.04
CA VAL A 170 12.88 -0.90 4.88
C VAL A 170 11.40 -0.53 5.03
N LEU A 171 10.81 -0.78 6.20
CA LEU A 171 9.42 -0.42 6.51
C LEU A 171 9.17 1.10 6.42
N LYS A 172 10.17 1.92 6.79
CA LYS A 172 10.10 3.39 6.70
C LYS A 172 10.02 3.91 5.25
N ASN A 173 10.34 3.08 4.25
CA ASN A 173 10.19 3.42 2.84
C ASN A 173 8.73 3.31 2.36
N TRP A 174 7.86 2.61 3.08
CA TRP A 174 6.46 2.51 2.71
C TRP A 174 5.75 3.88 2.91
N PRO A 175 5.09 4.42 1.88
CA PRO A 175 4.60 5.80 1.91
C PRO A 175 3.37 5.99 2.81
N GLN A 176 2.64 4.92 3.14
CA GLN A 176 1.46 5.00 4.01
C GLN A 176 1.85 4.76 5.48
N ARG A 177 1.53 5.71 6.35
CA ARG A 177 1.84 5.62 7.79
C ARG A 177 0.79 4.87 8.60
N GLY A 178 -0.46 4.87 8.16
CA GLY A 178 -1.61 4.30 8.89
C GLY A 178 -1.89 2.83 8.55
N ILE A 179 -0.86 1.98 8.57
CA ILE A 179 -1.02 0.54 8.28
C ILE A 179 -1.74 -0.15 9.43
N GLN A 180 -2.74 -0.97 9.08
CA GLN A 180 -3.59 -1.72 10.01
C GLN A 180 -3.61 -3.21 9.70
N VAL A 181 -3.37 -3.59 8.43
CA VAL A 181 -3.36 -4.98 8.00
C VAL A 181 -2.12 -5.27 7.17
N ILE A 182 -1.34 -6.25 7.62
CA ILE A 182 -0.23 -6.82 6.87
C ILE A 182 -0.62 -8.24 6.47
N VAL A 183 -0.38 -8.60 5.22
CA VAL A 183 -0.37 -10.00 4.79
C VAL A 183 1.04 -10.28 4.31
N VAL A 184 1.69 -11.27 4.93
CA VAL A 184 3.08 -11.62 4.67
C VAL A 184 3.20 -13.06 4.17
N THR A 185 4.12 -13.31 3.23
CA THR A 185 4.51 -14.66 2.82
C THR A 185 6.01 -14.76 2.56
N ASP A 186 6.61 -15.91 2.85
CA ASP A 186 7.96 -16.27 2.42
C ASP A 186 7.97 -16.97 1.04
N GLY A 187 6.80 -17.36 0.53
CA GLY A 187 6.64 -18.04 -0.74
C GLY A 187 6.89 -19.55 -0.72
N GLU A 188 7.20 -20.15 0.43
CA GLU A 188 7.62 -21.57 0.51
C GLU A 188 6.49 -22.54 0.14
N ARG A 189 5.23 -22.15 0.40
CA ARG A 189 4.06 -22.98 0.09
C ARG A 189 2.92 -22.16 -0.50
N ILE A 190 3.03 -21.84 -1.78
CA ILE A 190 1.96 -21.17 -2.53
C ILE A 190 0.89 -22.19 -2.91
N LEU A 191 -0.19 -22.23 -2.11
CA LEU A 191 -1.35 -23.10 -2.34
C LEU A 191 -0.91 -24.58 -2.47
N GLY A 192 -1.20 -25.21 -3.62
CA GLY A 192 -0.73 -26.55 -3.98
C GLY A 192 0.41 -26.55 -5.00
N LEU A 193 1.05 -25.40 -5.24
CA LEU A 193 2.08 -25.22 -6.27
C LEU A 193 3.51 -25.35 -5.74
N GLY A 194 3.66 -25.47 -4.41
CA GLY A 194 4.96 -25.60 -3.75
C GLY A 194 5.66 -24.25 -3.53
N ASP A 195 6.98 -24.30 -3.52
CA ASP A 195 7.85 -23.15 -3.27
C ASP A 195 8.02 -22.32 -4.55
N LEU A 196 7.59 -21.06 -4.47
CA LEU A 196 7.79 -20.05 -5.52
C LEU A 196 8.63 -18.86 -5.02
N GLY A 197 9.13 -18.91 -3.79
CA GLY A 197 9.92 -17.88 -3.13
C GLY A 197 9.34 -16.47 -3.31
N CYS A 198 10.19 -15.52 -3.70
CA CYS A 198 9.83 -14.11 -3.89
C CYS A 198 8.69 -13.89 -4.92
N GLN A 199 8.45 -14.84 -5.83
CA GLN A 199 7.34 -14.75 -6.78
C GLN A 199 5.97 -14.96 -6.13
N GLY A 200 5.94 -15.40 -4.87
CA GLY A 200 4.74 -15.53 -4.05
C GLY A 200 4.03 -14.21 -3.71
N MET A 201 4.62 -13.04 -3.99
CA MET A 201 4.04 -11.71 -3.71
C MET A 201 2.62 -11.51 -4.29
N GLY A 202 2.26 -12.25 -5.35
CA GLY A 202 0.88 -12.22 -5.87
C GLY A 202 -0.18 -12.61 -4.82
N ILE A 203 0.16 -13.48 -3.86
CA ILE A 203 -0.76 -13.93 -2.81
C ILE A 203 -1.12 -12.82 -1.82
N PRO A 204 -0.18 -12.14 -1.14
CA PRO A 204 -0.52 -11.05 -0.22
C PRO A 204 -1.22 -9.88 -0.93
N VAL A 205 -0.81 -9.53 -2.14
CA VAL A 205 -1.48 -8.49 -2.96
C VAL A 205 -2.93 -8.88 -3.25
N GLY A 206 -3.16 -10.10 -3.74
CA GLY A 206 -4.51 -10.61 -4.01
C GLY A 206 -5.37 -10.65 -2.75
N LYS A 207 -4.82 -11.16 -1.65
CA LYS A 207 -5.55 -11.28 -0.37
C LYS A 207 -5.96 -9.91 0.18
N LEU A 208 -5.07 -8.92 0.16
CA LEU A 208 -5.40 -7.55 0.60
C LEU A 208 -6.41 -6.86 -0.32
N SER A 209 -6.41 -7.20 -1.61
CA SER A 209 -7.44 -6.75 -2.54
C SER A 209 -8.82 -7.30 -2.16
N LEU A 210 -8.91 -8.54 -1.71
CA LEU A 210 -10.15 -9.12 -1.17
C LEU A 210 -10.56 -8.50 0.16
N TYR A 211 -9.61 -8.19 1.06
CA TYR A 211 -9.92 -7.51 2.32
C TYR A 211 -10.56 -6.15 2.08
N THR A 212 -10.12 -5.46 1.02
CA THR A 212 -10.71 -4.19 0.61
C THR A 212 -12.07 -4.38 -0.03
N ALA A 213 -12.17 -5.22 -1.07
CA ALA A 213 -13.40 -5.38 -1.84
C ALA A 213 -14.54 -6.02 -1.03
N LEU A 214 -14.23 -7.03 -0.21
CA LEU A 214 -15.22 -7.81 0.53
C LEU A 214 -15.36 -7.38 1.99
N GLY A 215 -14.26 -6.93 2.60
CA GLY A 215 -14.20 -6.54 4.00
C GLY A 215 -14.28 -5.04 4.26
N GLY A 216 -14.29 -4.20 3.21
CA GLY A 216 -14.35 -2.75 3.34
C GLY A 216 -13.12 -2.12 4.00
N ILE A 217 -12.00 -2.84 4.09
CA ILE A 217 -10.77 -2.31 4.66
C ILE A 217 -10.17 -1.29 3.71
N ARG A 218 -9.72 -0.15 4.22
CA ARG A 218 -9.11 0.89 3.38
C ARG A 218 -7.82 0.35 2.75
N PRO A 219 -7.65 0.41 1.42
CA PRO A 219 -6.47 -0.14 0.76
C PRO A 219 -5.18 0.59 1.18
N SER A 220 -5.26 1.89 1.51
CA SER A 220 -4.14 2.65 2.07
C SER A 220 -3.68 2.19 3.47
N SER A 221 -4.48 1.36 4.15
CA SER A 221 -4.15 0.75 5.45
C SER A 221 -3.58 -0.67 5.30
N CYS A 222 -3.42 -1.14 4.06
CA CYS A 222 -2.96 -2.48 3.73
C CYS A 222 -1.49 -2.45 3.29
N LEU A 223 -0.71 -3.44 3.73
CA LEU A 223 0.70 -3.59 3.34
C LEU A 223 0.99 -5.07 2.99
N PRO A 224 1.15 -5.40 1.69
CA PRO A 224 1.61 -6.72 1.27
C PRO A 224 3.13 -6.84 1.48
N ILE A 225 3.57 -7.96 2.07
CA ILE A 225 4.99 -8.30 2.29
C ILE A 225 5.30 -9.70 1.77
#